data_AF-A0AAV3XD77-F1
#
_entry.id   AF-A0AAV3XD77-F1
#
_cell.length_a   1.000
_cell.length_b   1.000
_cell.length_c   1.000
_cell.angle_alpha   90.00
_cell.angle_beta   90.00
_cell.angle_gamma   90.00
#
_symmetry.space_group_name_H-M   'P 1'
#
loop_
_entity.id
_entity.type
_entity.pdbx_description
1 polymer ?
#
loop_
_entity_poly.entity_id
_entity_poly.type
_entity_poly.pdbx_seq_one_letter_code
_entity_poly.pdbx_strand_id
1 'polypeptide(L)' 'MREALSLLASRTILFELMVSEHRPLRDLEQVFRDMKAGKSIKVATVTDV' A
#
# COMPACT_ATOMS: atom_id res chain seq x y z
N MET A 1 18.68 1.48 5.96
CA MET A 1 17.26 1.68 6.36
C MET A 1 16.97 3.14 6.65
N ARG A 2 17.92 3.87 7.25
CA ARG A 2 17.86 5.33 7.43
C ARG A 2 17.60 6.09 6.12
N GLU A 3 18.26 5.66 5.05
CA GLU A 3 18.24 6.30 3.73
C GLU A 3 16.84 6.22 3.10
N ALA A 4 16.19 5.05 3.18
CA ALA A 4 14.83 4.87 2.68
C ALA A 4 13.81 5.71 3.44
N LEU A 5 13.96 5.80 4.78
CA LEU A 5 13.11 6.66 5.60
C LEU A 5 13.38 8.15 5.33
N SER A 6 14.64 8.55 5.11
CA SER A 6 14.98 9.92 4.70
C SER A 6 14.33 10.29 3.37
N LEU A 7 14.27 9.36 2.42
CA LEU A 7 13.64 9.57 1.12
C LEU A 7 12.10 9.67 1.21
N LEU A 8 11.48 8.89 2.10
CA LEU A 8 10.05 9.04 2.43
C LEU A 8 9.78 10.40 3.06
N ALA A 9 10.61 10.81 4.02
CA ALA A 9 10.49 12.07 4.73
C ALA A 9 10.73 13.29 3.83
N SER A 10 11.63 13.18 2.86
CA SER A 10 11.94 14.28 1.95
C SER A 10 10.79 14.62 1.00
N ARG A 11 9.82 13.70 0.81
CA ARG A 11 8.70 13.84 -0.14
C ARG A 11 9.13 14.16 -1.58
N THR A 12 10.39 13.88 -1.92
CA THR A 12 10.93 14.06 -3.27
C THR A 12 10.26 13.11 -4.26
N ILE A 13 9.83 11.94 -3.77
CA ILE A 13 9.03 10.97 -4.51
C ILE A 13 7.67 10.88 -3.83
N LEU A 14 6.59 10.98 -4.61
CA LEU A 14 5.21 10.87 -4.14
C LEU A 14 4.83 9.39 -3.92
N PHE A 15 5.40 8.76 -2.89
CA PHE A 15 5.15 7.35 -2.56
C PHE A 15 3.68 7.03 -2.30
N GLU A 16 2.88 8.02 -1.87
CA GLU A 16 1.43 7.87 -1.68
C GLU A 16 0.72 7.48 -2.99
N LEU A 17 1.20 7.96 -4.14
CA LEU A 17 0.64 7.60 -5.45
C LEU A 17 0.92 6.14 -5.84
N MET A 18 1.83 5.46 -5.14
CA MET A 18 2.05 4.04 -5.36
C MET A 18 0.97 3.17 -4.72
N VAL A 19 0.16 3.70 -3.80
CA VAL A 19 -0.94 2.96 -3.19
C VAL A 19 -2.11 2.95 -4.18
N SER A 20 -2.45 1.77 -4.68
CA SER A 20 -3.56 1.56 -5.62
C SER A 20 -4.92 1.60 -4.94
N GLU A 21 -5.01 1.10 -3.71
CA GLU A 21 -6.26 0.96 -2.96
C GLU A 21 -6.04 1.04 -1.45
N HIS A 22 -7.08 1.43 -0.72
CA HIS A 22 -7.17 1.29 0.74
C HIS A 22 -8.23 0.26 1.08
N ARG A 23 -7.88 -0.76 1.87
CA ARG A 23 -8.78 -1.85 2.22
C ARG A 23 -8.72 -2.16 3.72
N PRO A 24 -9.85 -2.49 4.36
CA PRO A 24 -9.84 -2.89 5.75
C PRO A 24 -9.12 -4.25 5.92
N LEU A 25 -8.57 -4.51 7.12
CA LEU A 25 -7.83 -5.75 7.39
C LEU A 25 -8.66 -7.02 7.14
N ARG A 26 -9.98 -6.97 7.36
CA ARG A 26 -10.91 -8.08 7.06
C ARG A 26 -10.94 -8.49 5.58
N ASP A 27 -10.56 -7.60 4.67
CA ASP A 27 -10.56 -7.87 3.22
C ASP A 27 -9.23 -8.47 2.73
N LEU A 28 -8.28 -8.75 3.63
CA LEU A 28 -6.91 -9.12 3.27
C LEU A 28 -6.84 -10.35 2.35
N GLU A 29 -7.68 -11.36 2.57
CA GLU A 29 -7.74 -12.54 1.70
C GLU A 29 -8.12 -12.16 0.26
N GLN A 30 -9.13 -11.30 0.11
CA GLN A 30 -9.59 -10.85 -1.21
C GLN A 30 -8.52 -10.00 -1.90
N VAL A 31 -7.83 -9.14 -1.15
CA VAL A 31 -6.69 -8.36 -1.65
C VAL A 31 -5.61 -9.27 -2.24
N PHE A 32 -5.25 -10.36 -1.56
CA PHE A 32 -4.26 -11.29 -2.11
C PHE A 32 -4.74 -12.01 -3.37
N ARG A 33 -6.02 -12.36 -3.45
CA ARG A 33 -6.61 -12.93 -4.67
C ARG A 33 -6.54 -11.94 -5.84
N ASP A 34 -6.85 -10.67 -5.59
CA ASP A 34 -6.83 -9.62 -6.60
C ASP A 34 -5.40 -9.26 -7.04
N MET A 35 -4.44 -9.23 -6.12
CA MET A 35 -3.01 -9.09 -6.44
C MET A 35 -2.52 -10.25 -7.32
N LYS A 36 -2.87 -11.49 -6.99
CA LYS A 36 -2.52 -12.66 -7.81
C LYS A 36 -3.15 -12.59 -9.21
N ALA A 37 -4.36 -12.05 -9.32
CA ALA A 37 -5.03 -11.84 -10.58
C ALA A 37 -4.53 -10.60 -11.37
N GLY A 38 -3.55 -9.86 -10.84
CA GLY A 38 -3.00 -8.66 -11.48
C GLY A 38 -3.94 -7.45 -11.45
N LYS A 39 -4.96 -7.45 -10.59
CA LYS A 39 -5.93 -6.35 -10.45
C LYS A 39 -5.44 -5.23 -9.54
N SER A 40 -4.53 -5.54 -8.62
CA SER A 40 -3.99 -4.59 -7.63
C SER A 40 -2.48 -4.77 -7.51
N ILE A 41 -1.74 -3.66 -7.32
CA ILE A 41 -0.26 -3.67 -7.28
C ILE A 41 0.25 -3.41 -5.85
N LYS A 42 -0.32 -2.43 -5.13
CA LYS A 42 0.07 -2.10 -3.76
C LYS A 42 -1.12 -1.54 -2.99
N VAL A 43 -1.57 -2.26 -1.98
CA VAL A 43 -2.77 -1.92 -1.18
C VAL A 43 -2.34 -1.49 0.22
N ALA A 44 -2.88 -0.39 0.71
CA ALA A 44 -2.73 0.03 2.09
C ALA A 44 -3.82 -0.62 2.95
N THR A 45 -3.42 -1.41 3.94
CA THR A 45 -4.36 -2.01 4.88
C THR A 45 -4.68 -1.02 5.99
N VAL A 46 -5.96 -0.70 6.15
CA VAL A 46 -6.45 0.20 7.20
C VAL A 46 -7.13 -0.61 8.30
N THR A 47 -6.94 -0.19 9.54
CA THR A 47 -7.67 -0.76 10.68
C THR A 47 -9.09 -0.21 10.67
N ASP A 48 -10.10 -1.07 10.81
CA ASP A 48 -11.47 -0.64 11.06
C ASP A 48 -11.50 0.02 12.45
N VAL A 49 -11.65 1.35 12.52
CA VAL A 49 -11.93 2.11 13.75
C VAL A 49 -13.42 2.41 13.81
#